data_AF-A0AAT9FQH4-F1
#
_entry.id   AF-A0AAT9FQH4-F1
#
_cell.length_a   1.000
_cell.length_b   1.000
_cell.length_c   1.000
_cell.angle_alpha   90.00
_cell.angle_beta   90.00
_cell.angle_gamma   90.00
#
_symmetry.space_group_name_H-M   'P 1'
#
loop_
_entity.id
_entity.type
_entity.pdbx_description
1 polymer ?
#
loop_
_entity_poly.entity_id
_entity_poly.type
_entity_poly.pdbx_seq_one_letter_code
_entity_poly.pdbx_strand_id
1 'polypeptide(L)'
;MTDRLLVFSNPEVQKLLKEKFIPVAGNDWYQRRRQDAEGEFFRNMASQGPRKGEGGSTRQGHYVFTSGGKLLGYNNNRGAERRLAMIHDALKKWEALPDAEKKAEVPDRGKVDAKFTRNLPEGGRIINVYIRALEKRNGKAMAMTGEKVGRLAAVDHLWLRASEEAELHRLVKAGGGELPAWFTHRILRYHLVDSTRGEPPLWKFSEVKTNQISIDAKGKVHGAFGMRTEDQKRGYAGALHGRISFNSDGKLASVELLANGQHWGEGRYTKGARPGKTHLAVYLELSDGSNPADRIPPQGMHWERAYWNAQKGM
;
A
#
# COMPACT_ATOMS: atom_id res chain seq x y z
N MET A 1 -10.91 -8.71 16.76
CA MET A 1 -10.81 -7.32 16.27
C MET A 1 -10.68 -7.38 14.76
N THR A 2 -11.79 -7.20 14.08
CA THR A 2 -11.93 -7.43 12.65
C THR A 2 -11.52 -6.16 11.87
N ASP A 3 -10.90 -6.32 10.71
CA ASP A 3 -10.16 -5.29 9.95
C ASP A 3 -11.03 -4.07 9.54
N ARG A 4 -10.42 -2.89 9.34
CA ARG A 4 -11.07 -1.65 8.87
C ARG A 4 -11.83 -1.83 7.55
N LEU A 5 -11.39 -2.76 6.70
CA LEU A 5 -12.09 -3.12 5.46
C LEU A 5 -13.58 -3.41 5.73
N LEU A 6 -13.89 -4.05 6.86
CA LEU A 6 -15.25 -4.47 7.18
C LEU A 6 -16.21 -3.31 7.45
N VAL A 7 -15.68 -2.11 7.76
CA VAL A 7 -16.56 -0.95 7.89
C VAL A 7 -17.07 -0.47 6.54
N PHE A 8 -16.22 -0.44 5.52
CA PHE A 8 -16.62 -0.02 4.18
C PHE A 8 -17.30 -1.14 3.39
N SER A 9 -17.28 -2.38 3.89
CA SER A 9 -18.12 -3.48 3.43
C SER A 9 -19.51 -3.51 4.09
N ASN A 10 -19.77 -2.68 5.11
CA ASN A 10 -21.09 -2.60 5.72
C ASN A 10 -22.09 -1.96 4.74
N PRO A 11 -23.23 -2.62 4.41
CA PRO A 11 -24.17 -2.13 3.41
C PRO A 11 -24.76 -0.75 3.72
N GLU A 12 -25.03 -0.47 4.99
CA GLU A 12 -25.60 0.82 5.41
C GLU A 12 -24.57 1.94 5.29
N VAL A 13 -23.32 1.70 5.67
CA VAL A 13 -22.22 2.64 5.44
C VAL A 13 -22.09 2.95 3.95
N GLN A 14 -22.11 1.93 3.08
CA GLN A 14 -22.04 2.12 1.64
C GLN A 14 -23.21 2.94 1.09
N LYS A 15 -24.43 2.63 1.54
CA LYS A 15 -25.64 3.37 1.15
C LYS A 15 -25.52 4.85 1.50
N LEU A 16 -25.19 5.16 2.77
CA LEU A 16 -25.05 6.54 3.22
C LEU A 16 -23.95 7.28 2.46
N LEU A 17 -22.79 6.66 2.26
CA LEU A 17 -21.69 7.27 1.51
C LEU A 17 -22.05 7.59 0.05
N LYS A 18 -22.91 6.77 -0.59
CA LYS A 18 -23.36 7.00 -1.97
C LYS A 18 -24.46 8.07 -2.07
N GLU A 19 -25.37 8.09 -1.11
CA GLU A 19 -26.59 8.93 -1.19
C GLU A 19 -26.43 10.30 -0.52
N LYS A 20 -25.53 10.44 0.47
CA LYS A 20 -25.48 11.61 1.36
C LYS A 20 -24.11 12.29 1.43
N PHE A 21 -23.08 11.73 0.81
CA PHE A 21 -21.71 12.24 0.93
C PHE A 21 -20.97 12.25 -0.41
N ILE A 22 -19.90 13.04 -0.45
CA ILE A 22 -18.84 12.93 -1.45
C ILE A 22 -17.65 12.23 -0.78
N PRO A 23 -17.43 10.92 -1.04
CA PRO A 23 -16.36 10.19 -0.39
C PRO A 23 -15.00 10.56 -0.99
N VAL A 24 -14.03 10.87 -0.12
CA VAL A 24 -12.64 11.15 -0.50
C VAL A 24 -11.70 10.30 0.35
N ALA A 25 -10.68 9.72 -0.28
CA ALA A 25 -9.60 9.03 0.40
C ALA A 25 -8.28 9.77 0.16
N GLY A 26 -7.50 9.93 1.23
CA GLY A 26 -6.18 10.56 1.17
C GLY A 26 -5.20 9.84 2.09
N ASN A 27 -3.94 9.82 1.71
CA ASN A 27 -2.88 9.27 2.55
C ASN A 27 -2.49 10.30 3.62
N ASP A 28 -2.76 10.01 4.90
CA ASP A 28 -2.39 10.87 6.04
C ASP A 28 -0.93 11.32 5.97
N TRP A 29 -0.01 10.43 5.58
CA TRP A 29 1.42 10.73 5.53
C TRP A 29 1.73 11.85 4.54
N TYR A 30 1.06 11.87 3.38
CA TYR A 30 1.17 12.91 2.36
C TYR A 30 0.42 14.18 2.75
N GLN A 31 -0.89 14.06 3.06
CA GLN A 31 -1.77 15.22 3.23
C GLN A 31 -1.34 16.12 4.38
N ARG A 32 -0.84 15.54 5.47
CA ARG A 32 -0.41 16.34 6.62
C ARG A 32 0.94 17.04 6.43
N ARG A 33 1.71 16.71 5.38
CA ARG A 33 3.09 17.20 5.15
C ARG A 33 3.25 18.11 3.94
N ARG A 34 2.39 17.95 2.93
CA ARG A 34 2.44 18.74 1.70
C ARG A 34 2.22 20.24 1.96
N GLN A 35 2.98 21.07 1.27
CA GLN A 35 3.00 22.53 1.42
C GLN A 35 2.27 23.19 0.24
N ASP A 36 0.99 22.85 0.09
CA ASP A 36 0.08 23.41 -0.91
C ASP A 36 -1.34 23.56 -0.31
N ALA A 37 -2.27 24.11 -1.11
CA ALA A 37 -3.64 24.40 -0.69
C ALA A 37 -4.39 23.17 -0.17
N GLU A 38 -4.15 22.00 -0.78
CA GLU A 38 -4.79 20.74 -0.37
C GLU A 38 -4.30 20.29 1.02
N GLY A 39 -2.99 20.38 1.27
CA GLY A 39 -2.43 20.09 2.59
C GLY A 39 -2.87 21.08 3.64
N GLU A 40 -2.89 22.37 3.32
CA GLU A 40 -3.35 23.42 4.23
C GLU A 40 -4.81 23.19 4.63
N PHE A 41 -5.70 22.97 3.65
CA PHE A 41 -7.10 22.66 3.89
C PHE A 41 -7.26 21.45 4.82
N PHE A 42 -6.59 20.34 4.53
CA PHE A 42 -6.67 19.13 5.35
C PHE A 42 -6.17 19.39 6.78
N ARG A 43 -5.06 20.11 6.96
CA ARG A 43 -4.53 20.43 8.29
C ARG A 43 -5.49 21.32 9.07
N ASN A 44 -6.06 22.34 8.44
CA ASN A 44 -6.98 23.26 9.08
C ASN A 44 -8.28 22.55 9.50
N MET A 45 -8.85 21.72 8.62
CA MET A 45 -10.01 20.88 8.94
C MET A 45 -9.71 19.91 10.09
N ALA A 46 -8.62 19.15 10.00
CA ALA A 46 -8.29 18.14 10.99
C ALA A 46 -7.95 18.73 12.37
N SER A 47 -7.47 19.97 12.44
CA SER A 47 -7.09 20.65 13.67
C SER A 47 -8.31 21.07 14.51
N GLN A 48 -9.51 21.07 13.93
CA GLN A 48 -10.77 21.24 14.67
C GLN A 48 -11.15 19.99 15.49
N GLY A 49 -10.54 18.84 15.19
CA GLY A 49 -10.80 17.58 15.87
C GLY A 49 -9.81 17.23 16.99
N PRO A 50 -9.95 16.05 17.60
CA PRO A 50 -9.07 15.58 18.67
C PRO A 50 -7.66 15.18 18.17
N ARG A 51 -7.43 15.21 16.85
CA ARG A 51 -6.11 15.01 16.23
C ARG A 51 -5.41 16.34 15.93
N LYS A 52 -5.62 17.35 16.77
CA LYS A 52 -4.78 18.54 16.85
C LYS A 52 -3.42 18.16 17.44
N GLY A 53 -2.33 18.60 16.84
CA GLY A 53 -1.00 18.34 17.40
C GLY A 53 0.11 19.05 16.62
N GLU A 54 1.13 19.48 17.36
CA GLU A 54 2.35 20.09 16.84
C GLU A 54 3.19 19.09 16.03
N GLY A 55 4.10 19.62 15.19
CA GLY A 55 5.22 18.84 14.63
C GLY A 55 4.88 17.70 13.67
N GLY A 56 3.66 17.63 13.15
CA GLY A 56 3.27 16.54 12.24
C GLY A 56 3.04 15.21 12.98
N SER A 57 2.24 15.22 14.04
CA SER A 57 1.59 14.02 14.56
C SER A 57 0.60 13.42 13.52
N THR A 58 0.24 12.15 13.68
CA THR A 58 -0.69 11.48 12.74
C THR A 58 -2.10 12.06 12.84
N ARG A 59 -2.66 12.45 11.69
CA ARG A 59 -4.06 12.88 11.52
C ARG A 59 -4.87 11.77 10.84
N GLN A 60 -4.47 10.51 11.04
CA GLN A 60 -5.20 9.37 10.52
C GLN A 60 -6.58 9.26 11.20
N GLY A 61 -7.62 9.12 10.39
CA GLY A 61 -8.98 8.85 10.84
C GLY A 61 -9.98 9.00 9.71
N HIS A 62 -11.26 8.98 10.08
CA HIS A 62 -12.40 9.27 9.23
C HIS A 62 -12.98 10.60 9.68
N TYR A 63 -13.21 11.47 8.72
CA TYR A 63 -13.67 12.83 8.94
C TYR A 63 -14.95 13.02 8.12
N VAL A 64 -15.92 13.70 8.72
CA VAL A 64 -17.08 14.25 8.01
C VAL A 64 -17.03 15.75 8.23
N PHE A 65 -16.99 16.51 7.15
CA PHE A 65 -16.83 17.95 7.15
C PHE A 65 -17.56 18.58 5.97
N THR A 66 -17.90 19.87 6.07
CA THR A 66 -18.53 20.63 4.98
C THR A 66 -17.51 20.90 3.87
N SER A 67 -17.97 21.27 2.67
CA SER A 67 -17.08 21.68 1.57
C SER A 67 -16.18 22.87 1.93
N GLY A 68 -16.63 23.76 2.83
CA GLY A 68 -15.83 24.84 3.40
C GLY A 68 -14.84 24.42 4.50
N GLY A 69 -14.75 23.13 4.83
CA GLY A 69 -13.77 22.60 5.79
C GLY A 69 -14.21 22.63 7.26
N LYS A 70 -15.49 22.88 7.56
CA LYS A 70 -16.03 22.81 8.94
C LYS A 70 -16.21 21.35 9.35
N LEU A 71 -15.55 20.92 10.42
CA LEU A 71 -15.64 19.55 10.92
C LEU A 71 -17.01 19.28 11.59
N LEU A 72 -17.67 18.21 11.18
CA LEU A 72 -18.96 17.75 11.72
C LEU A 72 -18.80 16.48 12.56
N GLY A 73 -17.88 15.60 12.18
CA GLY A 73 -17.63 14.34 12.87
C GLY A 73 -16.23 13.80 12.63
N TYR A 74 -15.69 13.13 13.65
CA TYR A 74 -14.42 12.44 13.56
C TYR A 74 -14.45 11.12 14.33
N ASN A 75 -13.85 10.08 13.75
CA ASN A 75 -13.48 8.87 14.48
C ASN A 75 -12.24 8.21 13.86
N ASN A 76 -11.57 7.33 14.62
CA ASN A 76 -10.55 6.44 14.06
C ASN A 76 -10.80 4.97 14.47
N ASN A 77 -12.07 4.64 14.69
CA ASN A 77 -12.48 3.31 15.11
C ASN A 77 -12.57 2.35 13.92
N ARG A 78 -12.36 1.05 14.20
CA ARG A 78 -12.40 -0.03 13.21
C ARG A 78 -13.76 -0.76 13.14
N GLY A 79 -14.71 -0.42 14.02
CA GLY A 79 -16.04 -1.03 14.05
C GLY A 79 -17.08 -0.22 13.27
N ALA A 80 -17.98 -0.90 12.57
CA ALA A 80 -19.02 -0.27 11.75
C ALA A 80 -20.01 0.53 12.59
N GLU A 81 -20.43 0.01 13.75
CA GLU A 81 -21.37 0.68 14.67
C GLU A 81 -20.91 2.09 15.07
N ARG A 82 -19.67 2.22 15.55
CA ARG A 82 -19.09 3.52 15.91
C ARG A 82 -18.94 4.45 14.71
N ARG A 83 -18.88 3.91 13.48
CA ARG A 83 -18.85 4.72 12.26
C ARG A 83 -20.23 5.20 11.85
N LEU A 84 -21.23 4.32 11.88
CA LEU A 84 -22.62 4.68 11.64
C LEU A 84 -23.08 5.76 12.62
N ALA A 85 -22.80 5.59 13.92
CA ALA A 85 -23.11 6.59 14.93
C ALA A 85 -22.52 7.98 14.60
N MET A 86 -21.24 8.02 14.20
CA MET A 86 -20.57 9.27 13.78
C MET A 86 -21.21 9.86 12.52
N ILE A 87 -21.55 9.04 11.53
CA ILE A 87 -22.19 9.48 10.28
C ILE A 87 -23.56 10.10 10.57
N HIS A 88 -24.40 9.44 11.36
CA HIS A 88 -25.72 9.96 11.71
C HIS A 88 -25.65 11.24 12.53
N ASP A 89 -24.74 11.34 13.48
CA ASP A 89 -24.50 12.57 14.24
C ASP A 89 -24.05 13.72 13.32
N ALA A 90 -23.13 13.45 12.39
CA ALA A 90 -22.68 14.44 11.43
C ALA A 90 -23.79 14.90 10.46
N LEU A 91 -24.69 14.00 10.04
CA LEU A 91 -25.86 14.37 9.23
C LEU A 91 -26.83 15.26 10.00
N LYS A 92 -27.10 14.97 11.29
CA LYS A 92 -27.93 15.85 12.13
C LYS A 92 -27.33 17.24 12.24
N LYS A 93 -26.01 17.32 12.44
CA LYS A 93 -25.28 18.60 12.47
C LYS A 93 -25.35 19.33 11.14
N TRP A 94 -25.21 18.61 10.03
CA TRP A 94 -25.36 19.16 8.68
C TRP A 94 -26.74 19.79 8.46
N GLU A 95 -27.82 19.09 8.80
CA GLU A 95 -29.18 19.62 8.62
C GLU A 95 -29.40 20.90 9.43
N ALA A 96 -28.84 20.97 10.63
CA ALA A 96 -28.92 22.14 11.51
C ALA A 96 -28.03 23.33 11.08
N LEU A 97 -27.17 23.18 10.06
CA LEU A 97 -26.36 24.30 9.57
C LEU A 97 -27.20 25.34 8.82
N PRO A 98 -26.85 26.64 8.93
CA PRO A 98 -27.37 27.65 8.02
C PRO A 98 -27.04 27.33 6.56
N ASP A 99 -27.92 27.71 5.63
CA ASP A 99 -27.73 27.44 4.19
C ASP A 99 -26.45 28.05 3.62
N ALA A 100 -25.99 29.16 4.18
CA ALA A 100 -24.72 29.78 3.81
C ALA A 100 -23.51 28.86 4.07
N GLU A 101 -23.55 28.03 5.12
CA GLU A 101 -22.47 27.09 5.46
C GLU A 101 -22.57 25.76 4.70
N LYS A 102 -23.72 25.50 4.05
CA LYS A 102 -23.93 24.34 3.18
C LYS A 102 -23.38 24.56 1.77
N LYS A 103 -22.94 25.77 1.45
CA LYS A 103 -22.34 26.15 0.17
C LYS A 103 -20.88 26.52 0.37
N ALA A 104 -20.04 26.18 -0.61
CA ALA A 104 -18.68 26.68 -0.67
C ALA A 104 -18.29 26.85 -2.13
N GLU A 105 -17.51 27.88 -2.41
CA GLU A 105 -16.78 27.99 -3.67
C GLU A 105 -15.52 27.15 -3.56
N VAL A 106 -15.33 26.26 -4.53
CA VAL A 106 -14.10 25.47 -4.61
C VAL A 106 -13.06 26.33 -5.31
N PRO A 107 -12.00 26.77 -4.63
CA PRO A 107 -10.97 27.60 -5.25
C PRO A 107 -10.19 26.80 -6.29
N ASP A 108 -9.46 27.49 -7.15
CA ASP A 108 -8.47 26.84 -8.01
C ASP A 108 -7.48 26.04 -7.16
N ARG A 109 -7.11 24.84 -7.63
CA ARG A 109 -6.23 23.93 -6.90
C ARG A 109 -4.85 24.56 -6.64
N GLY A 110 -4.44 25.50 -7.48
CA GLY A 110 -3.16 26.16 -7.41
C GLY A 110 -1.99 25.21 -7.67
N LYS A 111 -0.80 25.65 -7.24
CA LYS A 111 0.44 24.87 -7.39
C LYS A 111 0.43 23.68 -6.45
N VAL A 112 0.55 22.49 -7.01
CA VAL A 112 0.66 21.23 -6.26
C VAL A 112 2.09 21.04 -5.73
N ASP A 113 2.22 20.58 -4.49
CA ASP A 113 3.51 20.20 -3.91
C ASP A 113 4.03 18.91 -4.57
N ALA A 114 4.96 19.09 -5.51
CA ALA A 114 5.60 18.00 -6.24
C ALA A 114 6.33 17.00 -5.33
N LYS A 115 6.71 17.37 -4.10
CA LYS A 115 7.38 16.45 -3.16
C LYS A 115 6.47 15.32 -2.70
N PHE A 116 5.15 15.50 -2.76
CA PHE A 116 4.16 14.51 -2.31
C PHE A 116 3.20 14.08 -3.42
N THR A 117 3.50 14.47 -4.66
CA THR A 117 2.78 13.99 -5.84
C THR A 117 3.56 12.82 -6.44
N ARG A 118 2.90 11.68 -6.56
CA ARG A 118 3.49 10.45 -7.10
C ARG A 118 2.72 10.04 -8.34
N ASN A 119 3.36 10.15 -9.49
CA ASN A 119 2.77 9.77 -10.77
C ASN A 119 3.55 8.58 -11.32
N LEU A 120 2.81 7.65 -11.94
CA LEU A 120 3.45 6.60 -12.72
C LEU A 120 4.31 7.29 -13.80
N PRO A 121 5.61 6.97 -13.91
CA PRO A 121 6.45 7.53 -14.95
C PRO A 121 5.86 7.25 -16.33
N GLU A 122 6.13 8.14 -17.29
CA GLU A 122 5.69 7.95 -18.67
C GLU A 122 6.19 6.60 -19.22
N GLY A 123 5.30 5.86 -19.88
CA GLY A 123 5.58 4.51 -20.34
C GLY A 123 5.83 3.48 -19.24
N GLY A 124 5.57 3.83 -17.98
CA GLY A 124 5.74 2.95 -16.83
C GLY A 124 4.76 1.77 -16.84
N ARG A 125 5.16 0.68 -16.17
CA ARG A 125 4.33 -0.52 -15.99
C ARG A 125 3.94 -0.67 -14.52
N ILE A 126 2.77 -1.25 -14.30
CA ILE A 126 2.24 -1.54 -12.98
C ILE A 126 2.23 -3.05 -12.81
N ILE A 127 2.77 -3.51 -11.69
CA ILE A 127 2.67 -4.89 -11.23
C ILE A 127 1.83 -4.86 -9.95
N ASN A 128 0.69 -5.54 -9.95
CA ASN A 128 -0.14 -5.71 -8.76
C ASN A 128 0.55 -6.69 -7.82
N VAL A 129 0.55 -6.37 -6.53
CA VAL A 129 1.18 -7.16 -5.47
C VAL A 129 0.11 -7.58 -4.47
N TYR A 130 -0.05 -8.90 -4.29
CA TYR A 130 -1.00 -9.47 -3.34
C TYR A 130 -0.26 -10.21 -2.25
N ILE A 131 -0.49 -9.84 -1.00
CA ILE A 131 0.16 -10.46 0.17
C ILE A 131 -0.89 -11.23 0.95
N ARG A 132 -0.61 -12.49 1.28
CA ARG A 132 -1.53 -13.33 2.05
C ARG A 132 -0.79 -14.16 3.09
N ALA A 133 -1.27 -14.08 4.32
CA ALA A 133 -0.89 -15.00 5.38
C ALA A 133 -1.59 -16.36 5.18
N LEU A 134 -0.80 -17.43 5.25
CA LEU A 134 -1.22 -18.79 4.95
C LEU A 134 -1.07 -19.70 6.17
N GLU A 135 -1.93 -20.72 6.26
CA GLU A 135 -1.86 -21.80 7.25
C GLU A 135 -1.70 -23.13 6.52
N LYS A 136 -0.89 -24.03 7.10
CA LYS A 136 -0.83 -25.41 6.62
C LYS A 136 -2.06 -26.17 7.11
N ARG A 137 -2.85 -26.69 6.19
CA ARG A 137 -4.00 -27.56 6.46
C ARG A 137 -3.92 -28.74 5.51
N ASN A 138 -3.92 -29.96 6.05
CA ASN A 138 -3.78 -31.21 5.28
C ASN A 138 -2.59 -31.19 4.31
N GLY A 139 -1.43 -30.72 4.78
CA GLY A 139 -0.19 -30.61 3.98
C GLY A 139 -0.19 -29.49 2.93
N LYS A 140 -1.31 -28.78 2.72
CA LYS A 140 -1.44 -27.70 1.74
C LYS A 140 -1.40 -26.33 2.42
N ALA A 141 -0.78 -25.36 1.75
CA ALA A 141 -0.84 -23.98 2.17
C ALA A 141 -2.18 -23.38 1.75
N MET A 142 -2.96 -22.89 2.71
CA MET A 142 -4.30 -22.34 2.46
C MET A 142 -4.44 -20.99 3.14
N ALA A 143 -5.35 -20.14 2.63
CA ALA A 143 -5.68 -18.88 3.28
C ALA A 143 -6.08 -19.10 4.75
N MET A 144 -5.73 -18.16 5.62
CA MET A 144 -6.18 -18.20 7.02
C MET A 144 -7.71 -18.18 7.12
N THR A 145 -8.25 -18.90 8.11
CA THR A 145 -9.68 -18.91 8.42
C THR A 145 -9.99 -18.35 9.82
N GLY A 146 -11.28 -18.08 10.08
CA GLY A 146 -11.76 -17.49 11.34
C GLY A 146 -11.50 -15.99 11.43
N GLU A 147 -11.89 -15.39 12.57
CA GLU A 147 -11.77 -13.93 12.80
C GLU A 147 -10.39 -13.49 13.29
N LYS A 148 -9.34 -13.86 12.53
CA LYS A 148 -7.95 -13.52 12.85
C LYS A 148 -7.52 -12.23 12.13
N VAL A 149 -6.74 -11.40 12.81
CA VAL A 149 -6.06 -10.23 12.21
C VAL A 149 -5.09 -10.74 11.14
N GLY A 150 -5.05 -10.09 9.97
CA GLY A 150 -4.19 -10.53 8.86
C GLY A 150 -4.76 -11.64 7.97
N ARG A 151 -6.02 -12.05 8.18
CA ARG A 151 -6.63 -13.12 7.36
C ARG A 151 -6.90 -12.72 5.91
N LEU A 152 -7.11 -11.44 5.66
CA LEU A 152 -7.45 -10.93 4.34
C LEU A 152 -6.17 -10.70 3.53
N ALA A 153 -6.31 -10.69 2.20
CA ALA A 153 -5.21 -10.30 1.35
C ALA A 153 -4.95 -8.80 1.52
N ALA A 154 -3.68 -8.43 1.62
CA ALA A 154 -3.26 -7.05 1.41
C ALA A 154 -2.87 -6.84 -0.05
N VAL A 155 -3.02 -5.60 -0.51
CA VAL A 155 -2.70 -5.17 -1.88
C VAL A 155 -1.67 -4.05 -1.83
N ASP A 156 -0.78 -4.04 -2.81
CA ASP A 156 0.20 -3.00 -3.07
C ASP A 156 0.51 -3.00 -4.57
N HIS A 157 1.30 -2.04 -5.04
CA HIS A 157 1.73 -1.96 -6.43
C HIS A 157 3.25 -1.86 -6.50
N LEU A 158 3.83 -2.43 -7.55
CA LEU A 158 5.22 -2.22 -7.92
C LEU A 158 5.24 -1.49 -9.26
N TRP A 159 5.94 -0.36 -9.32
CA TRP A 159 6.08 0.41 -10.54
C TRP A 159 7.44 0.19 -11.20
N LEU A 160 7.40 0.03 -12.52
CA LEU A 160 8.57 -0.07 -13.39
C LEU A 160 8.63 1.14 -14.32
N ARG A 161 9.84 1.60 -14.60
CA ARG A 161 10.13 2.56 -15.68
C ARG A 161 10.21 1.82 -17.02
N ALA A 162 9.97 2.53 -18.12
CA ALA A 162 10.16 1.98 -19.46
C ALA A 162 11.61 1.47 -19.69
N SER A 163 12.61 2.14 -19.14
CA SER A 163 14.02 1.72 -19.22
C SER A 163 14.29 0.41 -18.45
N GLU A 164 13.58 0.21 -17.34
CA GLU A 164 13.69 -0.97 -16.48
C GLU A 164 13.02 -2.20 -17.13
N GLU A 165 11.87 -2.00 -17.78
CA GLU A 165 11.24 -3.02 -18.64
C GLU A 165 12.20 -3.47 -19.76
N ALA A 166 12.81 -2.51 -20.46
CA ALA A 166 13.74 -2.80 -21.53
C ALA A 166 15.00 -3.54 -21.05
N GLU A 167 15.48 -3.27 -19.83
CA GLU A 167 16.61 -3.97 -19.23
C GLU A 167 16.28 -5.44 -18.94
N LEU A 168 15.11 -5.72 -18.36
CA LEU A 168 14.65 -7.10 -18.13
C LEU A 168 14.50 -7.87 -19.44
N HIS A 169 13.96 -7.23 -20.48
CA HIS A 169 13.85 -7.84 -21.80
C HIS A 169 15.22 -8.18 -22.40
N ARG A 170 16.18 -7.25 -22.34
CA ARG A 170 17.56 -7.49 -22.80
C ARG A 170 18.22 -8.64 -22.05
N LEU A 171 18.01 -8.73 -20.74
CA LEU A 171 18.56 -9.83 -19.92
C LEU A 171 18.04 -11.19 -20.40
N VAL A 172 16.73 -11.33 -20.63
CA VAL A 172 16.15 -12.59 -21.15
C VAL A 172 16.68 -12.89 -22.55
N LYS A 173 16.78 -11.90 -23.44
CA LYS A 173 17.34 -12.06 -24.79
C LYS A 173 18.82 -12.48 -24.79
N ALA A 174 19.59 -12.06 -23.78
CA ALA A 174 20.99 -12.43 -23.60
C ALA A 174 21.20 -13.83 -22.99
N GLY A 175 20.12 -14.59 -22.75
CA GLY A 175 20.18 -15.95 -22.19
C GLY A 175 19.75 -16.04 -20.73
N GLY A 176 19.38 -14.93 -20.10
CA GLY A 176 19.08 -14.84 -18.67
C GLY A 176 20.30 -14.49 -17.83
N GLY A 177 20.21 -14.74 -16.53
CA GLY A 177 21.24 -14.39 -15.53
C GLY A 177 20.61 -13.95 -14.21
N GLU A 178 21.41 -13.34 -13.35
CA GLU A 178 20.90 -12.70 -12.13
C GLU A 178 19.98 -11.54 -12.50
N LEU A 179 18.86 -11.42 -11.78
CA LEU A 179 17.97 -10.27 -11.97
C LEU A 179 18.68 -8.98 -11.55
N PRO A 180 18.39 -7.84 -12.21
CA PRO A 180 19.03 -6.58 -11.88
C PRO A 180 18.82 -6.21 -10.41
N ALA A 181 19.89 -5.74 -9.76
CA ALA A 181 19.87 -5.44 -8.33
C ALA A 181 18.78 -4.42 -7.94
N TRP A 182 18.46 -3.46 -8.81
CA TRP A 182 17.37 -2.51 -8.58
C TRP A 182 16.01 -3.21 -8.47
N PHE A 183 15.77 -4.27 -9.27
CA PHE A 183 14.51 -4.99 -9.31
C PHE A 183 14.35 -5.86 -8.08
N THR A 184 15.37 -6.66 -7.78
CA THR A 184 15.31 -7.55 -6.62
C THR A 184 15.26 -6.76 -5.32
N HIS A 185 16.08 -5.72 -5.13
CA HIS A 185 16.01 -4.91 -3.92
C HIS A 185 14.68 -4.16 -3.78
N ARG A 186 14.04 -3.73 -4.88
CA ARG A 186 12.72 -3.09 -4.82
C ARG A 186 11.67 -4.08 -4.33
N ILE A 187 11.65 -5.30 -4.87
CA ILE A 187 10.76 -6.38 -4.41
C ILE A 187 11.04 -6.70 -2.93
N LEU A 188 12.29 -7.02 -2.59
CA LEU A 188 12.65 -7.48 -1.25
C LEU A 188 12.39 -6.42 -0.18
N ARG A 189 12.77 -5.15 -0.43
CA ARG A 189 12.68 -4.10 0.59
C ARG A 189 11.27 -3.57 0.78
N TYR A 190 10.49 -3.48 -0.30
CA TYR A 190 9.25 -2.72 -0.31
C TYR A 190 7.99 -3.57 -0.50
N HIS A 191 8.10 -4.76 -1.08
CA HIS A 191 6.93 -5.58 -1.43
C HIS A 191 6.89 -6.92 -0.69
N LEU A 192 8.03 -7.43 -0.22
CA LEU A 192 8.08 -8.63 0.63
C LEU A 192 7.99 -8.26 2.13
N VAL A 193 6.86 -7.69 2.51
CA VAL A 193 6.53 -7.30 3.89
C VAL A 193 5.15 -7.84 4.29
N ASP A 194 4.94 -8.17 5.57
CA ASP A 194 3.60 -8.55 6.07
C ASP A 194 2.73 -7.30 6.30
N SER A 195 2.05 -6.84 5.25
CA SER A 195 1.08 -5.73 5.30
C SER A 195 -0.37 -6.18 5.54
N THR A 196 -0.61 -7.47 5.80
CA THR A 196 -1.96 -8.01 6.03
C THR A 196 -2.64 -7.43 7.28
N ARG A 197 -1.86 -6.78 8.17
CA ARG A 197 -2.32 -6.29 9.47
C ARG A 197 -2.25 -4.76 9.61
N GLY A 198 -1.78 -4.07 8.57
CA GLY A 198 -1.52 -2.63 8.59
C GLY A 198 -0.25 -2.27 7.81
N GLU A 199 0.41 -1.20 8.22
CA GLU A 199 1.59 -0.65 7.53
C GLU A 199 2.89 -1.08 8.25
N PRO A 200 3.56 -2.16 7.83
CA PRO A 200 4.79 -2.62 8.47
C PRO A 200 5.97 -1.68 8.11
N PRO A 201 7.02 -1.64 8.96
CA PRO A 201 8.26 -1.00 8.56
C PRO A 201 8.87 -1.74 7.35
N LEU A 202 9.37 -0.98 6.38
CA LEU A 202 10.05 -1.51 5.20
C LEU A 202 11.46 -2.01 5.58
N TRP A 203 12.10 -2.81 4.73
CA TRP A 203 13.44 -3.31 5.03
C TRP A 203 14.51 -2.30 4.65
N LYS A 204 15.48 -2.11 5.54
CA LYS A 204 16.72 -1.40 5.23
C LYS A 204 17.54 -2.21 4.22
N PHE A 205 18.41 -1.54 3.47
CA PHE A 205 19.35 -2.21 2.58
C PHE A 205 20.20 -3.26 3.33
N SER A 206 20.74 -2.89 4.49
CA SER A 206 21.54 -3.79 5.33
C SER A 206 20.75 -4.96 5.91
N GLU A 207 19.41 -4.93 5.90
CA GLU A 207 18.56 -6.02 6.39
C GLU A 207 18.33 -7.11 5.35
N VAL A 208 18.66 -6.88 4.08
CA VAL A 208 18.66 -7.90 3.03
C VAL A 208 19.90 -8.79 3.21
N LYS A 209 19.68 -10.05 3.58
CA LYS A 209 20.74 -11.04 3.89
C LYS A 209 20.94 -12.07 2.79
N THR A 210 19.89 -12.34 2.02
CA THR A 210 19.96 -13.24 0.86
C THR A 210 19.17 -12.61 -0.28
N ASN A 211 19.82 -12.50 -1.44
CA ASN A 211 19.27 -11.98 -2.68
C ASN A 211 19.92 -12.75 -3.84
N GLN A 212 19.49 -13.99 -4.05
CA GLN A 212 20.02 -14.89 -5.09
C GLN A 212 18.85 -15.25 -6.00
N ILE A 213 18.53 -14.37 -6.94
CA ILE A 213 17.35 -14.51 -7.80
C ILE A 213 17.76 -14.29 -9.25
N SER A 214 17.44 -15.28 -10.08
CA SER A 214 17.83 -15.32 -11.48
C SER A 214 16.63 -15.57 -12.38
N ILE A 215 16.79 -15.22 -13.65
CA ILE A 215 15.85 -15.45 -14.73
C ILE A 215 16.56 -16.19 -15.86
N ASP A 216 15.91 -17.15 -16.52
CA ASP A 216 16.48 -17.83 -17.68
C ASP A 216 16.06 -17.21 -19.03
N ALA A 217 16.64 -17.69 -20.12
CA ALA A 217 16.30 -17.28 -21.49
C ALA A 217 14.83 -17.46 -21.88
N LYS A 218 14.08 -18.31 -21.14
CA LYS A 218 12.65 -18.55 -21.33
C LYS A 218 11.81 -17.70 -20.37
N GLY A 219 12.42 -16.80 -19.61
CA GLY A 219 11.75 -15.93 -18.66
C GLY A 219 11.37 -16.60 -17.33
N LYS A 220 11.84 -17.82 -17.04
CA LYS A 220 11.56 -18.49 -15.77
C LYS A 220 12.41 -17.88 -14.67
N VAL A 221 11.75 -17.36 -13.64
CA VAL A 221 12.40 -16.79 -12.46
C VAL A 221 12.47 -17.83 -11.35
N HIS A 222 13.60 -17.89 -10.66
CA HIS A 222 13.78 -18.70 -9.46
C HIS A 222 14.89 -18.12 -8.57
N GLY A 223 14.79 -18.35 -7.26
CA GLY A 223 15.80 -17.86 -6.34
C GLY A 223 15.41 -17.93 -4.88
N ALA A 224 16.39 -17.69 -4.01
CA ALA A 224 16.22 -17.57 -2.57
C ALA A 224 16.31 -16.11 -2.13
N PHE A 225 15.52 -15.76 -1.12
CA PHE A 225 15.58 -14.47 -0.47
C PHE A 225 15.56 -14.59 1.05
N GLY A 226 16.07 -13.56 1.71
CA GLY A 226 16.08 -13.49 3.17
C GLY A 226 16.31 -12.07 3.65
N MET A 227 15.39 -11.56 4.46
CA MET A 227 15.50 -10.30 5.17
C MET A 227 15.43 -10.55 6.68
N ARG A 228 16.23 -9.83 7.45
CA ARG A 228 16.24 -9.91 8.91
C ARG A 228 16.68 -8.59 9.52
N THR A 229 15.92 -8.10 10.50
CA THR A 229 16.29 -6.91 11.29
C THR A 229 17.57 -7.16 12.08
N GLU A 230 18.26 -6.08 12.43
CA GLU A 230 19.50 -6.14 13.21
C GLU A 230 19.31 -6.85 14.56
N ASP A 231 18.20 -6.59 15.26
CA ASP A 231 17.82 -7.26 16.50
C ASP A 231 17.28 -8.69 16.30
N GLN A 232 17.18 -9.15 15.05
CA GLN A 232 16.67 -10.45 14.61
C GLN A 232 15.22 -10.76 14.99
N LYS A 233 14.50 -9.82 15.60
CA LYS A 233 13.12 -10.02 16.06
C LYS A 233 12.12 -10.08 14.92
N ARG A 234 12.48 -9.59 13.73
CA ARG A 234 11.64 -9.61 12.53
C ARG A 234 12.42 -10.10 11.32
N GLY A 235 11.77 -10.89 10.48
CA GLY A 235 12.38 -11.39 9.25
C GLY A 235 11.38 -12.05 8.30
N TYR A 236 11.84 -12.27 7.07
CA TYR A 236 11.12 -13.02 6.06
C TYR A 236 12.14 -13.70 5.14
N ALA A 237 12.03 -15.02 5.01
CA ALA A 237 12.92 -15.80 4.16
C ALA A 237 12.15 -16.87 3.41
N GLY A 238 12.58 -17.18 2.19
CA GLY A 238 11.88 -18.12 1.33
C GLY A 238 12.46 -18.16 -0.08
N ALA A 239 11.63 -18.55 -1.02
CA ALA A 239 11.98 -18.62 -2.43
C ALA A 239 11.03 -17.77 -3.28
N LEU A 240 11.58 -17.13 -4.30
CA LEU A 240 10.82 -16.48 -5.37
C LEU A 240 10.88 -17.39 -6.60
N HIS A 241 9.75 -17.67 -7.21
CA HIS A 241 9.70 -18.43 -8.46
C HIS A 241 8.53 -17.95 -9.33
N GLY A 242 8.62 -18.20 -10.64
CA GLY A 242 7.55 -17.83 -11.55
C GLY A 242 8.05 -17.58 -12.97
N ARG A 243 7.36 -16.70 -13.69
CA ARG A 243 7.69 -16.35 -15.07
C ARG A 243 7.50 -14.85 -15.33
N ILE A 244 8.37 -14.31 -16.18
CA ILE A 244 8.22 -13.01 -16.82
C ILE A 244 8.24 -13.27 -18.32
N SER A 245 7.26 -12.77 -19.06
CA SER A 245 7.20 -12.92 -20.51
C SER A 245 7.11 -11.57 -21.20
N PHE A 246 7.61 -11.54 -22.44
CA PHE A 246 7.62 -10.35 -23.29
C PHE A 246 6.93 -10.67 -24.61
N ASN A 247 6.24 -9.69 -25.18
CA ASN A 247 5.71 -9.79 -26.54
C ASN A 247 6.83 -9.61 -27.58
N SER A 248 6.47 -9.70 -28.87
CA SER A 248 7.41 -9.49 -29.99
C SER A 248 8.12 -8.14 -29.94
N ASP A 249 7.45 -7.12 -29.42
CA ASP A 249 7.95 -5.74 -29.36
C ASP A 249 8.82 -5.48 -28.11
N GLY A 250 9.10 -6.53 -27.32
CA GLY A 250 9.91 -6.43 -26.12
C GLY A 250 9.22 -5.78 -24.93
N LYS A 251 7.89 -5.65 -24.97
CA LYS A 251 7.05 -5.19 -23.87
C LYS A 251 6.62 -6.35 -22.99
N LEU A 252 6.49 -6.09 -21.68
CA LEU A 252 5.97 -7.10 -20.76
C LEU A 252 4.59 -7.57 -21.22
N ALA A 253 4.46 -8.88 -21.41
CA ALA A 253 3.21 -9.55 -21.74
C ALA A 253 2.61 -10.21 -20.49
N SER A 254 3.45 -10.75 -19.61
CA SER A 254 3.03 -11.21 -18.28
C SER A 254 4.15 -11.11 -17.26
N VAL A 255 3.77 -10.93 -16.01
CA VAL A 255 4.59 -11.15 -14.82
C VAL A 255 3.74 -12.04 -13.94
N GLU A 256 4.28 -13.18 -13.49
CA GLU A 256 3.60 -14.10 -12.59
C GLU A 256 4.65 -14.65 -11.63
N LEU A 257 4.86 -13.97 -10.50
CA LEU A 257 5.89 -14.34 -9.53
C LEU A 257 5.26 -14.65 -8.17
N LEU A 258 5.68 -15.74 -7.56
CA LEU A 258 5.26 -16.14 -6.22
C LEU A 258 6.47 -16.17 -5.30
N ALA A 259 6.50 -15.23 -4.35
CA ALA A 259 7.38 -15.29 -3.20
C ALA A 259 6.69 -16.14 -2.13
N ASN A 260 7.34 -17.22 -1.72
CA ASN A 260 6.78 -18.19 -0.79
C ASN A 260 7.78 -18.47 0.34
N GLY A 261 7.39 -18.22 1.59
CA GLY A 261 8.34 -18.32 2.69
C GLY A 261 7.74 -18.21 4.09
N GLN A 262 8.62 -17.99 5.06
CA GLN A 262 8.28 -17.87 6.48
C GLN A 262 8.61 -16.47 6.98
N HIS A 263 7.60 -15.73 7.45
CA HIS A 263 7.71 -14.42 8.08
C HIS A 263 7.57 -14.54 9.60
N TRP A 264 8.29 -13.70 10.35
CA TRP A 264 8.17 -13.58 11.80
C TRP A 264 8.35 -12.14 12.27
N GLY A 265 7.81 -11.85 13.45
CA GLY A 265 7.95 -10.56 14.12
C GLY A 265 7.02 -9.47 13.58
N GLU A 266 7.14 -8.29 14.17
CA GLU A 266 6.27 -7.14 13.91
C GLU A 266 7.02 -5.82 14.10
N GLY A 267 6.46 -4.75 13.54
CA GLY A 267 6.94 -3.39 13.78
C GLY A 267 6.31 -2.76 15.02
N ARG A 268 6.85 -1.60 15.42
CA ARG A 268 6.34 -0.79 16.54
C ARG A 268 4.85 -0.46 16.42
N TYR A 269 4.37 -0.17 15.21
CA TYR A 269 3.00 0.31 14.96
C TYR A 269 2.08 -0.70 14.25
N THR A 270 2.60 -1.87 13.88
CA THR A 270 1.85 -2.91 13.17
C THR A 270 1.91 -4.21 13.94
N LYS A 271 1.08 -4.26 14.98
CA LYS A 271 1.02 -5.31 16.01
C LYS A 271 0.15 -6.50 15.61
N GLY A 272 0.27 -7.59 16.36
CA GLY A 272 -0.50 -8.82 16.17
C GLY A 272 0.13 -9.77 15.16
N ALA A 273 1.46 -9.80 15.06
CA ALA A 273 2.13 -10.83 14.28
C ALA A 273 1.82 -12.22 14.84
N ARG A 274 1.72 -13.20 13.95
CA ARG A 274 1.52 -14.58 14.36
C ARG A 274 2.77 -15.09 15.09
N PRO A 275 2.62 -15.92 16.14
CA PRO A 275 3.75 -16.42 16.90
C PRO A 275 4.68 -17.26 16.02
N GLY A 276 5.99 -17.06 16.20
CA GLY A 276 7.03 -17.82 15.51
C GLY A 276 7.16 -17.50 14.01
N LYS A 277 7.77 -18.43 13.29
CA LYS A 277 7.93 -18.38 11.83
C LYS A 277 6.67 -18.93 11.19
N THR A 278 5.99 -18.09 10.41
CA THR A 278 4.68 -18.43 9.85
C THR A 278 4.62 -18.16 8.36
N HIS A 279 3.82 -18.96 7.66
CA HIS A 279 3.79 -18.98 6.20
C HIS A 279 3.18 -17.70 5.63
N LEU A 280 3.95 -16.94 4.85
CA LEU A 280 3.50 -15.77 4.11
C LEU A 280 3.83 -15.96 2.63
N ALA A 281 2.87 -15.64 1.76
CA ALA A 281 3.08 -15.60 0.33
C ALA A 281 2.78 -14.22 -0.24
N VAL A 282 3.56 -13.83 -1.25
CA VAL A 282 3.35 -12.63 -2.05
C VAL A 282 3.29 -13.02 -3.51
N TYR A 283 2.19 -12.68 -4.17
CA TYR A 283 2.01 -12.89 -5.60
C TYR A 283 2.12 -11.56 -6.34
N LEU A 284 2.85 -11.55 -7.45
CA LEU A 284 3.04 -10.39 -8.30
C LEU A 284 2.51 -10.70 -9.69
N GLU A 285 1.60 -9.86 -10.19
CA GLU A 285 1.02 -9.99 -11.52
C GLU A 285 1.10 -8.68 -12.32
N LEU A 286 1.25 -8.78 -13.64
CA LEU A 286 1.20 -7.60 -14.50
C LEU A 286 -0.23 -7.03 -14.53
N SER A 287 -0.36 -5.72 -14.29
CA SER A 287 -1.62 -5.00 -14.45
C SER A 287 -1.72 -4.39 -15.85
N ASP A 288 -2.93 -4.37 -16.41
CA ASP A 288 -3.25 -3.63 -17.64
C ASP A 288 -3.46 -2.12 -17.39
N GLY A 289 -3.49 -1.69 -16.12
CA GLY A 289 -3.66 -0.32 -15.68
C GLY A 289 -5.03 0.30 -16.00
N SER A 290 -6.02 -0.53 -16.33
CA SER A 290 -7.39 -0.11 -16.65
C SER A 290 -8.19 0.22 -15.39
N ASN A 291 -7.92 -0.46 -14.28
CA ASN A 291 -8.51 -0.17 -12.98
C ASN A 291 -7.82 1.06 -12.36
N PRO A 292 -8.56 2.14 -12.01
CA PRO A 292 -7.98 3.31 -11.35
C PRO A 292 -7.23 2.98 -10.05
N ALA A 293 -7.61 1.92 -9.34
CA ALA A 293 -6.94 1.50 -8.11
C ALA A 293 -5.48 1.06 -8.35
N ASP A 294 -5.18 0.50 -9.51
CA ASP A 294 -3.84 -0.01 -9.87
C ASP A 294 -2.83 1.15 -10.00
N ARG A 295 -3.34 2.36 -10.28
CA ARG A 295 -2.54 3.59 -10.40
C ARG A 295 -2.22 4.23 -9.05
N ILE A 296 -2.62 3.62 -7.93
CA ILE A 296 -2.21 4.07 -6.61
C ILE A 296 -0.69 3.82 -6.45
N PRO A 297 0.08 4.82 -6.02
CA PRO A 297 1.53 4.66 -5.82
C PRO A 297 1.88 3.50 -4.87
N PRO A 298 2.96 2.75 -5.14
CA PRO A 298 3.57 1.80 -4.23
C PRO A 298 3.70 2.37 -2.82
N GLN A 299 3.40 1.57 -1.78
CA GLN A 299 3.57 2.02 -0.40
C GLN A 299 5.01 2.48 -0.11
N GLY A 300 6.01 1.81 -0.71
CA GLY A 300 7.42 2.18 -0.60
C GLY A 300 7.76 3.59 -1.12
N MET A 301 6.91 4.20 -1.95
CA MET A 301 7.12 5.55 -2.49
C MET A 301 6.86 6.70 -1.50
N HIS A 302 6.61 6.40 -0.22
CA HIS A 302 6.78 7.38 0.86
C HIS A 302 8.19 7.99 0.81
N TRP A 303 9.19 7.17 0.46
CA TRP A 303 10.54 7.64 0.15
C TRP A 303 10.93 7.33 -1.29
N GLU A 304 10.39 8.13 -2.21
CA GLU A 304 10.52 7.95 -3.66
C GLU A 304 11.97 7.74 -4.14
N ARG A 305 12.92 8.54 -3.64
CA ARG A 305 14.33 8.42 -4.03
C ARG A 305 14.89 7.03 -3.69
N ALA A 306 14.57 6.50 -2.51
CA ALA A 306 15.01 5.17 -2.09
C ALA A 306 14.26 4.07 -2.86
N TYR A 307 12.97 4.25 -3.15
CA TYR A 307 12.19 3.31 -3.95
C TYR A 307 12.79 3.07 -5.34
N TRP A 308 13.11 4.16 -6.06
CA TRP A 308 13.70 4.09 -7.39
C TRP A 308 15.16 3.64 -7.39
N ASN A 309 15.86 3.74 -6.26
CA ASN A 309 17.26 3.34 -6.11
C ASN A 309 17.38 2.28 -5.00
N ALA A 310 16.50 1.27 -4.99
CA ALA A 310 16.40 0.30 -3.92
C ALA A 310 17.72 -0.47 -3.66
N GLN A 311 18.59 -0.56 -4.66
CA GLN A 311 19.92 -1.16 -4.61
C GLN A 311 20.99 -0.27 -3.98
N LYS A 312 20.70 1.03 -3.77
CA LYS A 312 21.61 1.96 -3.10
C LYS A 312 21.19 1.98 -1.62
N GLY A 313 22.14 1.78 -0.72
CA GLY A 313 21.94 1.82 0.73
C GLY A 313 21.69 3.22 1.26
N MET A 314 20.71 3.92 0.67
CA MET A 314 20.21 5.22 1.11
C MET A 314 19.23 5.03 2.25
#